data_AF-A0A8S0T0M5-F1
#
_entry.id   AF-A0A8S0T0M5-F1
#
_cell.length_a   1.000
_cell.length_b   1.000
_cell.length_c   1.000
_cell.angle_alpha   90.00
_cell.angle_beta   90.00
_cell.angle_gamma   90.00
#
_symmetry.space_group_name_H-M   'P 1'
#
loop_
_entity.id
_entity.type
_entity.pdbx_description
1 polymer ?
#
loop_
_entity_poly.entity_id
_entity_poly.type
_entity_poly.pdbx_seq_one_letter_code
_entity_poly.pdbx_strand_id
1 'polypeptide(L)'
;MLGGGVGGIGFGLGFCVIMLDPSFRKLIVEHVVSAYKRTKSCAILLDYDGTLQSTVDTTPNAEAIAILNKLCRDSKNVVFIVSGKDKDTLTQWFSSCGNLCLAAEDGYFVRPNKTTDWETFAAVRDFYWKQIAEP
;
A
#
# COMPACT_ATOMS: atom_id res chain seq x y z
N MET A 1 10.33 5.30 -31.15
CA MET A 1 9.90 5.43 -29.75
C MET A 1 9.30 4.10 -29.34
N LEU A 2 10.08 3.24 -28.70
CA LEU A 2 9.58 1.99 -28.11
C LEU A 2 9.55 2.20 -26.61
N GLY A 3 8.39 2.00 -26.00
CA GLY A 3 8.14 2.24 -24.59
C GLY A 3 9.03 1.38 -23.70
N GLY A 4 9.67 2.02 -22.72
CA GLY A 4 10.37 1.34 -21.64
C GLY A 4 9.37 0.64 -20.75
N GLY A 5 9.09 -0.64 -21.05
CA GLY A 5 8.34 -1.52 -20.17
C GLY A 5 9.26 -2.16 -19.15
N VAL A 6 8.83 -2.18 -17.88
CA VAL A 6 9.44 -3.01 -16.85
C VAL A 6 9.04 -4.46 -17.17
N GLY A 7 10.04 -5.31 -17.45
CA GLY A 7 9.85 -6.72 -17.77
C GLY A 7 10.59 -7.61 -16.78
N GLY A 8 9.93 -8.66 -16.30
CA GLY A 8 10.53 -9.69 -15.45
C GLY A 8 10.61 -11.02 -16.19
N ILE A 9 11.76 -11.71 -16.14
CA ILE A 9 11.89 -13.10 -16.59
C ILE A 9 12.18 -13.98 -15.38
N GLY A 10 11.31 -14.96 -15.15
CA GLY A 10 11.49 -16.00 -14.13
C GLY A 10 11.79 -17.34 -14.79
N PHE A 11 12.94 -17.94 -14.48
CA PHE A 11 13.35 -19.25 -15.03
C PHE A 11 13.00 -20.44 -14.11
N GLY A 12 12.16 -20.24 -13.09
CA GLY A 12 11.81 -21.31 -12.14
C GLY A 12 12.94 -21.69 -11.15
N LEU A 13 14.01 -20.90 -11.07
CA LEU A 13 15.20 -21.16 -10.24
C LEU A 13 15.25 -20.35 -8.94
N GLY A 14 14.10 -19.81 -8.48
CA GLY A 14 14.03 -19.03 -7.24
C GLY A 14 14.61 -17.61 -7.32
N PHE A 15 14.89 -17.10 -8.53
CA PHE A 15 15.25 -15.70 -8.76
C PHE A 15 14.42 -15.10 -9.90
N CYS A 16 14.14 -13.81 -9.78
CA CYS A 16 13.48 -13.00 -10.81
C CYS A 16 14.49 -11.98 -11.33
N VAL A 17 14.73 -11.96 -12.64
CA VAL A 17 15.51 -10.91 -13.28
C VAL A 17 14.56 -9.81 -13.68
N ILE A 18 14.78 -8.61 -13.16
CA ILE A 18 13.97 -7.43 -13.44
C ILE A 18 14.79 -6.48 -14.31
N MET A 19 14.26 -6.14 -15.49
CA MET A 19 14.82 -5.08 -16.31
C MET A 19 14.23 -3.75 -15.85
N LEU A 20 15.08 -2.89 -15.30
CA LEU A 20 14.71 -1.55 -14.87
C LEU A 20 14.97 -0.55 -16.01
N ASP A 21 14.15 0.49 -16.06
CA ASP A 21 14.37 1.59 -17.00
C ASP A 21 15.75 2.25 -16.74
N PRO A 22 16.50 2.67 -17.78
CA PRO A 22 17.80 3.33 -17.60
C PRO A 22 17.76 4.60 -16.74
N SER A 23 16.60 5.26 -16.63
CA SER A 23 16.39 6.43 -15.78
C SER A 23 16.02 6.07 -14.33
N PHE A 24 15.82 4.79 -14.02
CA PHE A 24 15.53 4.33 -12.67
C PHE A 24 16.66 4.70 -11.73
N ARG A 25 16.33 5.47 -10.68
CA ARG A 25 17.28 5.81 -9.62
C ARG A 25 16.87 5.13 -8.34
N LYS A 26 17.80 4.37 -7.77
CA LYS A 26 17.63 3.78 -6.45
C LYS A 26 17.27 4.88 -5.45
N LEU A 27 16.35 4.57 -4.54
CA LEU A 27 15.98 5.46 -3.45
C LEU A 27 17.22 5.78 -2.59
N ILE A 28 17.53 7.07 -2.43
CA ILE A 28 18.62 7.55 -1.56
C ILE A 28 18.03 7.91 -0.21
N VAL A 29 18.36 7.13 0.82
CA VAL A 29 17.74 7.22 2.15
C VAL A 29 17.99 8.61 2.77
N GLU A 30 19.19 9.15 2.60
CA GLU A 30 19.59 10.45 3.14
C GLU A 30 18.71 11.58 2.59
N HIS A 31 18.36 11.50 1.30
CA HIS A 31 17.48 12.48 0.66
C HIS A 31 16.05 12.40 1.21
N VAL A 32 15.52 11.18 1.39
CA VAL A 32 14.18 10.95 1.95
C VAL A 32 14.12 11.44 3.40
N VAL A 33 15.10 11.07 4.23
CA VAL A 33 15.18 11.50 5.63
C VAL A 33 15.27 13.03 5.73
N SER A 34 16.10 13.64 4.87
CA SER A 34 16.27 15.08 4.82
C SER A 34 14.97 15.80 4.42
N ALA A 35 14.26 15.30 3.41
CA ALA A 35 12.96 15.83 3.00
C ALA A 35 11.88 15.65 4.08
N TYR A 36 11.80 14.46 4.69
CA TYR A 36 10.86 14.14 5.76
C TYR A 36 11.06 15.02 7.01
N LYS A 37 12.30 15.38 7.34
CA LYS A 37 12.60 16.28 8.46
C LYS A 37 12.18 17.72 8.20
N ARG A 38 12.23 18.19 6.95
CA ARG A 38 11.87 19.58 6.58
C ARG A 38 10.39 19.80 6.35
N THR A 39 9.65 18.75 5.96
CA THR A 39 8.22 18.91 5.66
C THR A 39 7.38 19.13 6.92
N LYS A 40 6.32 19.93 6.77
CA LYS A 40 5.31 20.18 7.81
C LYS A 40 4.08 19.28 7.67
N SER A 41 3.95 18.60 6.54
CA SER A 41 2.89 17.61 6.27
C SER A 41 3.45 16.54 5.33
N CYS A 42 3.23 15.27 5.66
CA CYS A 42 3.74 14.13 4.92
C CYS A 42 2.65 13.09 4.73
N ALA A 43 2.31 12.80 3.48
CA ALA A 43 1.50 11.64 3.15
C ALA A 43 2.43 10.44 2.91
N ILE A 44 2.16 9.33 3.59
CA ILE A 44 2.90 8.07 3.46
C ILE A 44 1.89 7.02 2.99
N LEU A 45 2.02 6.57 1.74
CA LEU A 45 1.15 5.57 1.13
C LEU A 45 1.96 4.28 0.97
N LEU A 46 1.50 3.21 1.62
CA LEU A 46 2.20 1.93 1.66
C LEU A 46 1.30 0.87 1.03
N ASP A 47 1.76 0.31 -0.09
CA ASP A 47 1.18 -0.92 -0.64
C ASP A 47 1.48 -2.10 0.31
N TYR A 48 0.48 -2.92 0.61
CA TYR A 48 0.63 -4.02 1.54
C TYR A 48 1.04 -5.32 0.83
N ASP A 49 0.25 -5.74 -0.17
CA ASP A 49 0.27 -7.11 -0.72
C ASP A 49 1.54 -7.47 -1.51
N GLY A 50 2.30 -6.47 -1.99
CA GLY A 50 3.55 -6.68 -2.73
C GLY A 50 4.78 -6.00 -2.14
N THR A 51 4.60 -5.15 -1.11
CA THR A 51 5.69 -4.28 -0.60
C THR A 51 5.99 -4.52 0.88
N LEU A 52 4.98 -4.49 1.76
CA LEU A 52 5.17 -4.74 3.19
C LEU A 52 5.07 -6.22 3.56
N GLN A 53 4.29 -6.97 2.77
CA GLN A 53 4.07 -8.38 2.97
C GLN A 53 5.15 -9.20 2.23
N SER A 54 5.73 -10.19 2.91
CA SER A 54 6.53 -11.22 2.23
C SER A 54 5.60 -12.30 1.66
N THR A 55 6.05 -13.03 0.64
CA THR A 55 5.23 -14.06 -0.03
C THR A 55 4.82 -15.24 0.86
N VAL A 56 5.35 -15.35 2.08
CA VAL A 56 5.15 -16.48 2.99
C VAL A 56 4.09 -16.19 4.05
N ASP A 57 4.06 -14.98 4.60
CA ASP A 57 3.13 -14.59 5.67
C ASP A 57 2.28 -13.41 5.23
N THR A 58 0.96 -13.63 5.19
CA THR A 58 0.02 -12.61 4.75
C THR A 58 -0.34 -11.59 5.81
N THR A 59 -0.14 -11.92 7.08
CA THR A 59 -0.55 -11.10 8.23
C THR A 59 0.58 -10.16 8.65
N PRO A 60 0.29 -8.90 9.05
CA PRO A 60 1.35 -7.99 9.45
C PRO A 60 2.02 -8.47 10.74
N ASN A 61 3.35 -8.50 10.75
CA ASN A 61 4.10 -8.85 11.95
C ASN A 61 4.10 -7.72 12.99
N ALA A 62 4.48 -8.04 14.23
CA ALA A 62 4.46 -7.09 15.35
C ALA A 62 5.39 -5.88 15.13
N GLU A 63 6.50 -6.05 14.42
CA GLU A 63 7.44 -4.97 14.12
C GLU A 63 6.84 -3.96 13.15
N ALA A 64 6.19 -4.42 12.08
CA ALA A 64 5.49 -3.58 11.11
C ALA A 64 4.38 -2.76 11.81
N ILE A 65 3.59 -3.39 12.66
CA ILE A 65 2.56 -2.71 13.46
C ILE A 65 3.18 -1.65 14.39
N ALA A 66 4.33 -1.94 15.03
CA ALA A 66 5.01 -0.96 15.87
C ALA A 66 5.53 0.24 15.08
N ILE A 67 6.08 0.02 13.88
CA ILE A 67 6.55 1.08 12.98
C ILE A 67 5.37 1.94 12.51
N LEU A 68 4.28 1.33 12.05
CA LEU A 68 3.07 2.06 11.63
C LEU A 68 2.54 2.93 12.75
N ASN A 69 2.44 2.38 13.97
CA ASN A 69 2.03 3.17 15.14
C ASN A 69 2.97 4.33 15.43
N LYS A 70 4.29 4.15 15.25
CA LYS A 70 5.26 5.24 15.41
C LYS A 70 5.08 6.34 14.36
N LEU A 71 4.83 5.97 13.10
CA LEU A 71 4.57 6.92 12.02
C LEU A 71 3.25 7.68 12.25
N CYS A 72 2.19 6.98 12.66
CA CYS A 72 0.87 7.53 12.96
C CYS A 72 0.83 8.43 14.21
N ARG A 73 1.84 8.37 15.10
CA ARG A 73 1.95 9.27 16.26
C ARG A 73 2.48 10.66 15.92
N ASP A 74 3.18 10.79 14.79
CA ASP A 74 3.66 12.09 14.32
C ASP A 74 2.51 12.81 13.63
N SER A 75 2.04 13.92 14.20
CA SER A 75 0.85 14.65 13.72
C SER A 75 1.03 15.27 12.34
N LYS A 76 2.27 15.37 11.84
CA LYS A 76 2.54 15.81 10.46
C LYS A 76 2.23 14.70 9.44
N ASN A 77 2.12 13.46 9.87
CA ASN A 77 1.95 12.31 8.99
C ASN A 77 0.49 11.95 8.79
N VAL A 78 0.16 11.62 7.55
CA VAL A 78 -1.03 10.88 7.18
C VAL A 78 -0.55 9.58 6.56
N VAL A 79 -0.84 8.46 7.22
CA VAL A 79 -0.33 7.14 6.82
C VAL A 79 -1.48 6.29 6.28
N PHE A 80 -1.33 5.80 5.06
CA PHE A 80 -2.27 4.92 4.37
C PHE A 80 -1.65 3.54 4.15
N ILE A 81 -2.42 2.50 4.49
CA ILE A 81 -2.23 1.18 3.90
C ILE A 81 -3.16 1.05 2.71
N VAL A 82 -2.61 0.71 1.55
CA VAL A 82 -3.35 0.34 0.33
C VAL A 82 -3.16 -1.15 0.13
N SER A 83 -4.25 -1.88 -0.09
CA SER A 83 -4.21 -3.32 -0.21
C SER A 83 -5.35 -3.83 -1.08
N GLY A 84 -5.10 -4.93 -1.78
CA GLY A 84 -6.11 -5.71 -2.51
C GLY A 84 -7.02 -6.53 -1.59
N LYS A 85 -6.74 -6.58 -0.27
CA LYS A 85 -7.60 -7.25 0.71
C LYS A 85 -8.93 -6.51 0.90
N ASP A 86 -9.93 -7.26 1.33
CA ASP A 86 -11.23 -6.74 1.70
C ASP A 86 -11.19 -5.90 3.00
N LYS A 87 -12.29 -5.19 3.25
CA LYS A 87 -12.46 -4.28 4.40
C LYS A 87 -12.34 -4.97 5.75
N ASP A 88 -12.84 -6.19 5.89
CA ASP A 88 -12.90 -6.90 7.17
C ASP A 88 -11.51 -7.41 7.55
N THR A 89 -10.80 -7.98 6.57
CA THR A 89 -9.40 -8.40 6.71
C THR A 89 -8.52 -7.25 7.18
N LEU A 90 -8.55 -6.10 6.47
CA LEU A 90 -7.75 -4.94 6.85
C LEU A 90 -8.15 -4.35 8.21
N THR A 91 -9.45 -4.35 8.52
CA THR A 91 -9.94 -3.88 9.82
C THR A 91 -9.41 -4.74 10.95
N GLN A 92 -9.40 -6.06 10.79
CA GLN A 92 -8.89 -6.99 11.77
C GLN A 92 -7.38 -6.85 11.96
N TRP A 93 -6.61 -6.89 10.86
CA TRP A 93 -5.14 -6.88 10.88
C TRP A 93 -4.56 -5.60 11.49
N PHE A 94 -5.14 -4.45 11.16
CA PHE A 94 -4.67 -3.15 11.64
C PHE A 94 -5.52 -2.59 12.79
N SER A 95 -6.29 -3.44 13.47
CA SER A 95 -7.16 -3.03 14.59
C SER A 95 -6.42 -2.33 15.74
N SER A 96 -5.12 -2.60 15.90
CA SER A 96 -4.26 -1.97 16.92
C SER A 96 -3.69 -0.60 16.51
N CYS A 97 -3.85 -0.19 15.25
CA CYS A 97 -3.36 1.10 14.74
C CYS A 97 -4.47 2.16 14.76
N GLY A 98 -4.39 3.13 15.67
CA GLY A 98 -5.47 4.10 15.91
C GLY A 98 -5.69 5.14 14.81
N ASN A 99 -4.59 5.73 14.29
CA ASN A 99 -4.63 6.83 13.31
C ASN A 99 -4.16 6.39 11.91
N LEU A 100 -4.44 5.13 11.56
CA LEU A 100 -4.07 4.58 10.27
C LEU A 100 -5.26 4.67 9.31
N CYS A 101 -5.01 5.24 8.14
CA CYS A 101 -5.99 5.24 7.05
C CYS A 101 -5.86 3.92 6.28
N LEU A 102 -6.99 3.33 5.89
CA LEU A 102 -7.02 2.06 5.16
C LEU A 102 -7.68 2.24 3.80
N ALA A 103 -7.13 1.60 2.79
CA ALA A 103 -7.68 1.51 1.44
C ALA A 103 -7.74 0.01 1.07
N ALA A 104 -8.95 -0.51 0.95
CA ALA A 104 -9.26 -1.91 0.63
C ALA A 104 -9.65 -2.05 -0.84
N GLU A 105 -9.52 -3.27 -1.37
CA GLU A 105 -9.80 -3.61 -2.77
C GLU A 105 -9.09 -2.65 -3.74
N ASP A 106 -7.77 -2.51 -3.57
CA ASP A 106 -6.90 -1.64 -4.37
C ASP A 106 -7.34 -0.16 -4.39
N GLY A 107 -7.97 0.28 -3.31
CA GLY A 107 -8.42 1.66 -3.12
C GLY A 107 -9.86 1.92 -3.56
N TYR A 108 -10.62 0.88 -3.90
CA TYR A 108 -12.05 1.03 -4.16
C TYR A 108 -12.82 1.49 -2.90
N PHE A 109 -12.49 0.92 -1.74
CA PHE A 109 -12.98 1.35 -0.43
C PHE A 109 -11.90 2.07 0.35
N VAL A 110 -12.24 3.18 1.00
CA VAL A 110 -11.31 3.97 1.82
C VAL A 110 -11.92 4.23 3.19
N ARG A 111 -11.13 4.08 4.25
CA ARG A 111 -11.49 4.45 5.62
C ARG A 111 -10.45 5.41 6.18
N PRO A 112 -10.76 6.72 6.28
CA PRO A 112 -9.82 7.73 6.75
C PRO A 112 -9.36 7.55 8.19
N ASN A 113 -10.21 7.01 9.07
CA ASN A 113 -9.85 6.71 10.45
C ASN A 113 -10.68 5.57 11.02
N LYS A 114 -10.26 5.02 12.17
CA LYS A 114 -10.93 3.86 12.78
C LYS A 114 -12.38 4.13 13.21
N THR A 115 -12.75 5.39 13.43
CA THR A 115 -14.10 5.79 13.89
C THR A 115 -15.07 6.13 12.76
N THR A 116 -14.57 6.28 11.52
CA THR A 116 -15.39 6.53 10.34
C THR A 116 -15.76 5.24 9.64
N ASP A 117 -16.93 5.22 9.03
CA ASP A 117 -17.32 4.16 8.12
C ASP A 117 -16.44 4.15 6.85
N TRP A 118 -16.48 3.03 6.14
CA TRP A 118 -15.82 2.90 4.85
C TRP A 118 -16.58 3.69 3.79
N GLU A 119 -15.84 4.48 3.03
CA GLU A 119 -16.32 5.27 1.90
C GLU A 119 -15.89 4.61 0.59
N THR A 120 -16.60 4.88 -0.52
CA THR A 120 -16.21 4.42 -1.86
C THR A 120 -15.62 5.58 -2.65
N PHE A 121 -14.51 5.35 -3.36
CA PHE A 121 -13.80 6.41 -4.09
C PHE A 121 -14.59 6.96 -5.28
N ALA A 122 -15.61 6.24 -5.76
CA ALA A 122 -16.57 6.74 -6.73
C ALA A 122 -17.92 6.05 -6.59
N ALA A 123 -19.00 6.76 -6.93
CA ALA A 123 -20.29 6.16 -7.22
C ALA A 123 -20.20 5.40 -8.57
N VAL A 124 -19.44 4.31 -8.61
CA VAL A 124 -19.49 3.38 -9.74
C VAL A 124 -20.89 2.79 -9.73
N ARG A 125 -21.71 3.21 -10.69
CA ARG A 125 -23.12 2.79 -10.76
C ARG A 125 -23.32 1.53 -11.59
N ASP A 126 -22.35 1.18 -12.42
CA ASP A 126 -22.43 0.05 -13.34
C ASP A 126 -21.40 -1.02 -12.98
N PHE A 127 -21.90 -2.15 -12.47
CA PHE A 127 -21.14 -3.35 -12.15
C PHE A 127 -21.44 -4.49 -13.13
N TYR A 128 -21.99 -4.21 -14.32
CA TYR A 128 -22.36 -5.25 -15.29
C TYR A 128 -21.19 -6.19 -15.64
N TRP A 129 -19.97 -5.64 -15.72
CA TRP A 129 -18.76 -6.44 -15.94
C TRP A 129 -18.56 -7.54 -14.89
N LYS A 130 -19.04 -7.37 -13.65
CA LYS A 130 -18.93 -8.41 -12.61
C LYS A 130 -19.71 -9.66 -12.99
N GLN A 131 -20.87 -9.51 -13.62
CA GLN A 131 -21.68 -10.65 -14.10
C GLN A 131 -20.98 -11.42 -15.23
N ILE A 132 -20.05 -10.77 -15.94
CA ILE A 132 -19.26 -11.39 -17.01
C ILE A 132 -17.99 -12.04 -16.44
N ALA A 133 -17.41 -11.43 -15.39
CA ALA A 133 -16.11 -11.82 -14.84
C ALA A 133 -16.19 -12.81 -13.66
N GLU A 134 -17.31 -12.85 -12.92
CA GLU A 134 -17.54 -13.83 -11.87
C GLU A 134 -17.76 -15.23 -12.51
N PRO A 135 -16.99 -16.27 -12.11
CA PRO A 135 -17.06 -17.60 -12.70
C PRO A 135 -18.37 -18.35 -12.46
#